data_AF-A0A1F2QB54-F1
#
_entry.id   AF-A0A1F2QB54-F1
#
_cell.length_a   1.000
_cell.length_b   1.000
_cell.length_c   1.000
_cell.angle_alpha   90.00
_cell.angle_beta   90.00
_cell.angle_gamma   90.00
#
_symmetry.space_group_name_H-M   'P 1'
#
loop_
_entity.id
_entity.type
_entity.pdbx_description
1 polymer ?
#
loop_
_entity_poly.entity_id
_entity_poly.type
_entity_poly.pdbx_seq_one_letter_code
_entity_poly.pdbx_strand_id
1 'polypeptide(L)'
;MIAYYEAESQQPPGFLLAELATAHKISADNLIGLKDVSETRSPRHALPLERLQKILDLPAGDQGTVPKLLYALHVAHARTAPRR
;
A
#
# COMPACT_ATOMS: atom_id res chain seq x y z
N MET A 1 -16.80 -7.07 -3.57
CA MET A 1 -17.55 -6.28 -4.57
C MET A 1 -16.67 -5.28 -5.33
N ILE A 2 -15.55 -4.79 -4.76
CA ILE A 2 -14.64 -3.81 -5.40
C ILE A 2 -13.86 -4.40 -6.59
N ALA A 3 -13.37 -5.65 -6.47
CA ALA A 3 -12.56 -6.32 -7.50
C ALA A 3 -13.22 -6.46 -8.89
N TYR A 4 -14.55 -6.35 -8.98
CA TYR A 4 -15.29 -6.41 -10.24
C TYR A 4 -15.04 -5.17 -11.12
N TYR A 5 -15.02 -3.98 -10.51
CA TYR A 5 -14.84 -2.69 -11.21
C TYR A 5 -13.37 -2.31 -11.39
N GLU A 6 -12.45 -3.12 -10.87
CA GLU A 6 -11.03 -2.99 -11.18
C GLU A 6 -10.66 -3.82 -12.42
N ALA A 7 -11.45 -4.85 -12.75
CA ALA A 7 -11.11 -5.85 -13.77
C ALA A 7 -12.04 -5.85 -15.00
N GLU A 8 -13.36 -5.67 -14.82
CA GLU A 8 -14.34 -5.89 -15.91
C GLU A 8 -15.03 -4.61 -16.43
N SER A 9 -15.07 -3.54 -15.64
CA SER A 9 -15.72 -2.28 -16.02
C SER A 9 -14.90 -1.10 -15.50
N GLN A 10 -14.66 -0.09 -16.34
CA GLN A 10 -13.88 1.09 -15.97
C GLN A 10 -14.56 2.03 -14.98
N GLN A 11 -15.88 1.88 -14.76
CA GLN A 11 -16.62 2.79 -13.89
C GLN A 11 -17.65 2.04 -13.04
N PRO A 12 -17.61 2.20 -11.71
CA PRO A 12 -18.66 1.68 -10.86
C PRO A 12 -19.97 2.48 -11.07
N PRO A 13 -21.14 1.85 -10.92
CA PRO A 13 -22.44 2.52 -10.89
C PRO A 13 -22.43 3.70 -9.91
N GLY A 14 -23.07 4.81 -10.32
CA GLY A 14 -23.04 6.07 -9.57
C GLY A 14 -23.49 5.96 -8.11
N PHE A 15 -24.39 5.04 -7.79
CA PHE A 15 -24.84 4.83 -6.40
C PHE A 15 -23.75 4.28 -5.47
N LEU A 16 -22.76 3.56 -6.01
CA LEU A 16 -21.64 3.01 -5.24
C LEU A 16 -20.52 4.03 -5.00
N LEU A 17 -20.47 5.12 -5.77
CA LEU A 17 -19.39 6.12 -5.65
C LEU A 17 -19.31 6.74 -4.25
N ALA A 18 -20.47 7.04 -3.65
CA ALA A 18 -20.51 7.62 -2.31
C ALA A 18 -20.03 6.63 -1.23
N GLU A 19 -20.42 5.35 -1.36
CA GLU A 19 -20.03 4.30 -0.43
C GLU A 19 -18.53 3.99 -0.54
N LEU A 20 -18.01 3.92 -1.76
CA LEU A 20 -16.58 3.74 -2.03
C LEU A 20 -15.75 4.93 -1.52
N ALA A 21 -16.17 6.17 -1.80
CA ALA A 21 -15.51 7.36 -1.28
C ALA A 21 -15.42 7.36 0.25
N THR A 22 -16.53 6.99 0.91
CA THR A 22 -16.58 6.88 2.38
C THR A 22 -15.65 5.79 2.90
N ALA A 23 -15.64 4.61 2.28
CA ALA A 23 -14.77 3.50 2.65
C ALA A 23 -13.28 3.85 2.52
N HIS A 24 -12.91 4.57 1.46
CA HIS A 24 -11.54 5.02 1.20
C HIS A 24 -11.17 6.33 1.91
N LYS A 25 -12.11 6.95 2.65
CA LYS A 25 -11.92 8.23 3.36
C LYS A 25 -11.47 9.36 2.44
N ILE A 26 -11.96 9.37 1.20
CA ILE A 26 -11.71 10.40 0.19
C ILE A 26 -13.03 11.00 -0.28
N SER A 27 -13.00 12.13 -1.01
CA SER A 27 -14.21 12.69 -1.61
C SER A 27 -14.63 11.91 -2.85
N ALA A 28 -15.91 11.99 -3.23
CA ALA A 28 -16.38 11.43 -4.50
C ALA A 28 -15.65 12.07 -5.70
N ASP A 29 -15.39 13.38 -5.66
CA ASP A 29 -14.59 14.10 -6.66
C ASP A 29 -13.20 13.50 -6.85
N ASN A 30 -12.55 13.07 -5.76
CA ASN A 30 -11.24 12.42 -5.81
C ASN A 30 -11.30 11.05 -6.49
N LEU A 31 -12.40 10.31 -6.27
CA LEU A 31 -12.57 8.96 -6.79
C LEU A 31 -12.84 8.96 -8.31
N ILE A 32 -13.51 9.99 -8.81
CA ILE A 32 -13.77 10.19 -10.25
C ILE A 32 -12.70 11.02 -10.97
N GLY A 33 -11.63 11.43 -10.28
CA GLY A 33 -10.52 12.17 -10.87
C GLY A 33 -10.79 13.65 -11.16
N LEU A 34 -11.85 14.24 -10.60
CA LEU A 34 -12.10 15.69 -10.66
C LEU A 34 -11.20 16.48 -9.71
N LYS A 35 -10.65 15.82 -8.69
CA LYS A 35 -9.67 16.35 -7.75
C LYS A 35 -8.56 15.34 -7.54
N ASP A 36 -7.33 15.82 -7.43
CA ASP A 36 -6.22 14.95 -7.09
C ASP A 36 -6.35 14.45 -5.64
N VAL A 37 -6.06 13.16 -5.45
CA VAL A 37 -5.90 12.59 -4.10
C VAL A 37 -4.60 13.15 -3.55
N SER A 38 -4.68 14.04 -2.55
CA SER A 38 -3.47 14.44 -1.84
C SER A 38 -2.97 13.22 -1.06
N GLU A 39 -1.84 12.67 -1.49
CA GLU A 39 -1.10 11.69 -0.70
C GLU A 39 -0.58 12.39 0.56
N THR A 40 -1.43 12.49 1.57
CA THR A 40 -1.00 12.95 2.89
C THR A 40 -0.15 11.82 3.48
N ARG A 41 1.13 11.80 3.12
CA ARG A 41 2.10 10.82 3.60
C ARG A 41 2.18 10.95 5.11
N SER A 42 1.62 9.96 5.80
CA SER A 42 1.69 9.89 7.26
C SER A 42 3.16 9.87 7.68
N PRO A 43 3.59 10.76 8.59
CA PRO A 43 4.98 10.85 9.04
C PRO A 43 5.46 9.56 9.71
N ARG A 44 4.52 8.72 10.19
CA ARG A 44 4.79 7.39 10.76
C ARG A 44 5.41 6.42 9.76
N HIS A 45 5.19 6.63 8.47
CA HIS A 45 5.62 5.71 7.40
C HIS A 45 6.72 6.28 6.50
N ALA A 46 7.21 7.50 6.76
CA ALA A 46 8.25 8.14 5.94
C ALA A 46 9.54 7.32 5.88
N LEU A 47 10.09 6.94 7.04
CA LEU A 47 11.33 6.15 7.13
C LEU A 47 11.24 4.77 6.46
N PRO A 48 10.17 3.97 6.67
CA PRO A 48 9.96 2.73 5.92
C PRO A 48 9.89 2.93 4.40
N LEU A 49 9.23 3.98 3.93
CA LEU A 49 9.08 4.25 2.49
C LEU A 49 10.39 4.69 1.84
N GLU A 50 11.19 5.51 2.51
CA GLU A 50 12.54 5.87 2.04
C GLU A 50 13.44 4.63 1.93
N ARG A 51 13.34 3.71 2.90
CA ARG A 51 14.09 2.45 2.86
C ARG A 51 13.61 1.56 1.73
N LEU A 52 12.30 1.52 1.45
CA LEU A 52 11.74 0.77 0.33
C LEU A 52 12.23 1.33 -1.02
N GLN A 53 12.24 2.65 -1.18
CA GLN A 53 12.79 3.30 -2.39
C GLN A 53 14.25 2.94 -2.60
N LYS A 54 15.08 3.00 -1.54
CA LYS A 54 16.48 2.57 -1.61
C LYS A 54 16.66 1.10 -2.02
N ILE A 55 15.71 0.24 -1.66
CA ILE A 55 15.74 -1.19 -2.07
C ILE A 55 15.38 -1.32 -3.55
N LEU A 56 14.41 -0.54 -4.04
CA LEU A 56 14.03 -0.54 -5.46
C LEU A 56 15.14 0.01 -6.37
N ASP A 57 15.97 0.92 -5.86
CA ASP A 57 17.13 1.46 -6.58
C ASP A 57 18.33 0.49 -6.64
N LEU A 58 18.29 -0.63 -5.91
CA LEU A 58 19.36 -1.63 -5.96
C LEU A 58 19.35 -2.39 -7.30
N PRO A 59 20.51 -2.94 -7.74
CA PRO A 59 20.57 -3.86 -8.87
C PRO A 59 19.65 -5.07 -8.65
N ALA A 60 19.05 -5.60 -9.72
CA ALA A 60 18.08 -6.70 -9.65
C ALA A 60 18.58 -7.96 -8.90
N GLY A 61 19.90 -8.21 -8.90
CA GLY A 61 20.51 -9.31 -8.13
C GLY A 61 20.43 -9.10 -6.61
N ASP A 62 20.50 -7.86 -6.15
CA ASP A 62 20.50 -7.50 -4.73
C ASP A 62 19.08 -7.29 -4.20
N GLN A 63 18.16 -6.85 -5.06
CA GLN A 63 16.73 -6.68 -4.72
C GLN A 63 16.10 -7.96 -4.17
N GLY A 64 16.45 -9.13 -4.72
CA GLY A 64 15.90 -10.42 -4.26
C GLY A 64 16.50 -10.91 -2.93
N THR A 65 17.64 -10.37 -2.52
CA THR A 65 18.36 -10.77 -1.30
C THR A 65 17.82 -10.06 -0.06
N VAL A 66 17.41 -8.80 -0.20
CA VAL A 66 16.88 -8.00 0.92
C VAL A 66 15.62 -8.61 1.54
N PRO A 67 14.58 -9.04 0.79
CA PRO A 67 13.40 -9.68 1.35
C PRO A 67 13.72 -10.99 2.09
N LYS A 68 14.66 -11.79 1.56
CA LYS A 68 15.10 -13.05 2.19
C LYS A 68 15.76 -12.78 3.54
N LEU A 69 16.59 -11.74 3.62
CA LEU A 69 17.28 -11.36 4.84
C LEU A 69 16.32 -10.77 5.88
N LEU A 70 15.37 -9.94 5.46
CA LEU A 70 14.29 -9.44 6.33
C LEU A 70 13.43 -10.58 6.87
N TYR A 71 13.09 -11.56 6.03
CA TYR A 71 12.34 -12.74 6.45
C TYR A 71 13.13 -13.56 7.47
N ALA A 72 14.42 -13.80 7.22
CA ALA A 72 15.30 -14.51 8.16
C ALA A 72 15.40 -13.78 9.51
N LEU A 73 15.54 -12.45 9.50
CA LEU A 73 15.56 -11.62 10.71
C LEU A 73 14.22 -11.66 11.46
N HIS A 74 13.10 -11.61 10.75
CA HIS A 74 11.77 -11.72 11.36
C HIS A 74 11.57 -13.07 12.04
N VAL A 75 11.94 -14.17 11.36
CA VAL A 75 11.86 -15.52 11.91
C VAL A 75 12.79 -15.69 13.11
N ALA A 76 14.01 -15.16 13.06
CA ALA A 76 14.94 -15.17 14.18
C ALA A 76 14.39 -14.37 15.38
N HIS A 77 13.83 -13.19 15.13
CA HIS A 77 13.23 -12.35 16.15
C HIS A 77 12.03 -13.03 16.82
N ALA A 78 11.16 -13.67 16.04
CA ALA A 78 10.01 -14.43 16.54
C ALA A 78 10.41 -15.62 17.42
N ARG A 79 11.59 -16.21 17.21
CA ARG A 79 12.14 -17.29 18.06
C ARG A 79 12.71 -16.76 19.37
N THR A 80 13.21 -15.53 19.38
CA THR A 80 13.84 -14.90 20.56
C THR A 80 12.88 -14.08 21.41
N ALA A 81 11.69 -13.73 20.89
CA ALA A 81 10.70 -12.99 21.63
C ALA A 81 10.03 -13.89 22.70
N PRO A 82 9.99 -13.49 23.98
CA PRO A 82 9.23 -14.22 24.98
C PRO A 82 7.74 -14.14 24.62
N ARG A 83 7.07 -15.29 24.55
CA ARG A 83 5.60 -15.35 24.49
C ARG A 83 5.05 -14.60 25.71
N ARG A 84 4.52 -13.41 25.49
CA ARG A 84 3.63 -12.71 26.43
C ARG A 84 2.20 -12.95 26.02
#